data_AF-A0A852ZPA4-F1
#
_entry.id   AF-A0A852ZPA4-F1
#
_cell.length_a   1.000
_cell.length_b   1.000
_cell.length_c   1.000
_cell.angle_alpha   90.00
_cell.angle_beta   90.00
_cell.angle_gamma   90.00
#
_symmetry.space_group_name_H-M   'P 1'
#
loop_
_entity.id
_entity.type
_entity.pdbx_description
1 polymer ?
#
loop_
_entity_poly.entity_id
_entity_poly.type
_entity_poly.pdbx_seq_one_letter_code
_entity_poly.pdbx_strand_id
1 'polypeptide(L)'
;MMDDDEFYRWYGPWESLSPPEVAADGCEQLWVRRDGAGPWLADLGLTPHDGTTWISKRDERIRLPFDRATFVATDGIRYLRPEVSLHMKAKLLRSKDDVDLDSTLPLLRPEDVDWLRGTIALTQPDHPWLAVLDQRRSTIRRGSPPHVER
;
A
#
# COMPACT_ATOMS: atom_id res chain seq x y z
N MET A 1 22.58 30.28 0.32
CA MET A 1 21.45 29.97 1.21
C MET A 1 20.47 31.10 1.01
N MET A 2 19.24 30.81 0.58
CA MET A 2 18.19 31.83 0.43
C MET A 2 17.93 32.42 1.82
N ASP A 3 17.82 33.74 1.93
CA ASP A 3 17.45 34.36 3.21
C ASP A 3 15.96 34.17 3.49
N ASP A 4 15.59 34.36 4.75
CA ASP A 4 14.21 34.13 5.21
C ASP A 4 13.21 35.04 4.48
N ASP A 5 13.57 36.29 4.17
CA ASP A 5 12.69 37.26 3.48
C ASP A 5 12.42 36.84 2.03
N GLU A 6 13.46 36.41 1.31
CA GLU A 6 13.34 35.88 -0.04
C GLU A 6 12.53 34.58 -0.05
N PHE A 7 12.73 33.69 0.93
CA PHE A 7 11.98 32.45 1.08
C PHE A 7 10.49 32.70 1.36
N TYR A 8 10.15 33.57 2.32
CA TYR A 8 8.76 33.91 2.64
C TYR A 8 8.04 34.63 1.49
N ARG A 9 8.76 35.42 0.68
CA ARG A 9 8.19 36.05 -0.52
C ARG A 9 7.70 35.01 -1.54
N TRP A 10 8.41 33.90 -1.69
CA TRP A 10 8.07 32.85 -2.66
C TRP A 10 7.06 31.83 -2.12
N TYR A 11 7.13 31.46 -0.84
CA TYR A 11 6.37 30.35 -0.29
C TYR A 11 5.29 30.75 0.73
N GLY A 12 5.25 32.01 1.17
CA GLY A 12 4.37 32.47 2.24
C GLY A 12 4.79 31.98 3.62
N PRO A 13 4.11 32.43 4.70
CA PRO A 13 4.37 31.95 6.05
C PRO A 13 4.03 30.46 6.17
N TRP A 14 4.95 29.67 6.71
CA TRP A 14 4.68 28.27 7.02
C TRP A 14 3.83 28.17 8.27
N GLU A 15 2.60 27.68 8.13
CA GLU A 15 1.80 27.25 9.28
C GLU A 15 2.10 25.79 9.58
N SER A 16 2.29 25.48 10.86
CA SER A 16 2.39 24.09 11.29
C SER A 16 1.02 23.46 11.17
N LEU A 17 0.89 22.48 10.28
CA LEU A 17 -0.31 21.65 10.20
C LEU A 17 -0.22 20.52 11.22
N SER A 18 -1.27 20.36 12.00
CA SER A 18 -1.51 19.17 12.80
C SER A 18 -1.86 17.99 11.88
N PRO A 19 -1.64 16.74 12.32
CA PRO A 19 -2.03 15.56 11.53
C PRO A 19 -3.50 15.55 11.05
N PRO A 20 -4.49 16.02 11.85
CA PRO A 20 -5.86 16.20 11.37
C PRO A 20 -6.01 17.19 10.20
N GLU A 21 -5.26 18.29 10.20
CA GLU A 21 -5.33 19.29 9.13
C GLU A 21 -4.72 18.76 7.83
N VAL A 22 -3.62 18.02 7.91
CA VAL A 22 -3.04 17.29 6.77
C VAL A 22 -4.04 16.29 6.18
N ALA A 23 -4.78 15.59 7.03
CA ALA A 23 -5.80 14.64 6.59
C ALA A 23 -7.05 15.31 5.99
N ALA A 24 -7.42 16.50 6.47
CA ALA A 24 -8.60 17.24 6.03
C ALA A 24 -8.46 17.86 4.63
N ASP A 25 -7.23 18.13 4.18
CA ASP A 25 -6.95 18.76 2.89
C ASP A 25 -7.09 17.80 1.67
N GLY A 26 -7.54 16.56 1.89
CA GLY A 26 -7.58 15.54 0.83
C GLY A 26 -6.19 15.08 0.37
N CYS A 27 -5.17 15.33 1.19
CA CYS A 27 -3.79 14.94 0.92
C CYS A 27 -3.68 13.42 0.79
N GLU A 28 -3.14 12.95 -0.32
CA GLU A 28 -2.95 11.52 -0.58
C GLU A 28 -1.57 11.00 -0.19
N GLN A 29 -0.64 11.91 0.14
CA GLN A 29 0.77 11.60 0.24
C GLN A 29 1.53 12.64 1.08
N LEU A 30 2.30 12.17 2.06
CA LEU A 30 3.11 13.01 2.95
C LEU A 30 4.61 12.74 2.72
N TRP A 31 5.35 13.79 2.34
CA TRP A 31 6.80 13.72 2.16
C TRP A 31 7.50 14.24 3.41
N VAL A 32 8.43 13.45 3.95
CA VAL A 32 9.08 13.72 5.24
C VAL A 32 10.55 14.05 5.03
N ARG A 33 11.01 15.12 5.68
CA ARG A 33 12.43 15.50 5.80
C ARG A 33 12.67 16.09 7.18
N ARG A 34 13.93 16.10 7.63
CA ARG A 34 14.30 16.56 8.99
C ARG A 34 14.03 18.06 9.19
N ASP A 35 14.27 18.86 8.17
CA ASP A 35 14.12 20.32 8.17
C ASP A 35 13.98 20.83 6.72
N GLY A 36 13.83 22.15 6.53
CA GLY A 36 13.61 22.77 5.23
C GLY A 36 14.73 22.54 4.20
N ALA A 37 15.97 22.33 4.65
CA ALA A 37 17.15 22.18 3.80
C ALA A 37 17.65 20.73 3.69
N GLY A 38 17.15 19.83 4.53
CA GLY A 38 17.51 18.41 4.54
C GLY A 38 16.96 17.62 3.33
N PRO A 39 17.61 16.50 2.97
CA PRO A 39 17.09 15.62 1.93
C PRO A 39 15.76 14.96 2.36
N TRP A 40 14.96 14.56 1.37
CA TRP A 40 13.78 13.74 1.62
C TRP A 40 14.16 12.40 2.24
N LEU A 41 13.51 12.07 3.36
CA LEU A 41 13.75 10.85 4.13
C LEU A 41 12.73 9.76 3.78
N ALA A 42 11.46 10.14 3.61
CA ALA A 42 10.39 9.20 3.34
C ALA A 42 9.24 9.81 2.54
N ASP A 43 8.52 8.93 1.87
CA ASP A 43 7.28 9.21 1.17
C ASP A 43 6.20 8.27 1.72
N LEU A 44 5.16 8.86 2.33
CA LEU A 44 4.10 8.13 3.03
C LEU A 44 2.78 8.29 2.27
N GLY A 45 2.34 7.22 1.63
CA GLY A 45 1.01 7.17 1.02
C GLY A 45 -0.08 7.12 2.09
N LEU A 46 -0.99 8.10 2.07
CA LEU A 46 -2.13 8.16 2.97
C LEU A 46 -3.29 7.36 2.38
N THR A 47 -3.99 6.59 3.23
CA THR A 47 -5.18 5.83 2.87
C THR A 47 -6.33 6.15 3.82
N PRO A 48 -7.56 6.29 3.31
CA PRO A 48 -8.73 6.51 4.16
C PRO A 48 -8.97 5.33 5.11
N HIS A 49 -9.64 5.61 6.22
CA HIS A 49 -10.06 4.61 7.18
C HIS A 49 -11.37 5.02 7.85
N ASP A 50 -12.04 4.05 8.45
CA ASP A 50 -13.22 4.24 9.30
C ASP A 50 -13.03 3.41 10.57
N GLY A 51 -12.78 4.08 11.70
CA GLY A 51 -12.42 3.43 12.95
C GLY A 51 -11.23 2.48 12.80
N THR A 52 -11.47 1.17 12.90
CA THR A 52 -10.44 0.14 12.78
C THR A 52 -10.37 -0.50 11.38
N THR A 53 -11.07 0.06 10.41
CA THR A 53 -11.17 -0.46 9.05
C THR A 53 -10.37 0.40 8.10
N TRP A 54 -9.34 -0.20 7.50
CA TRP A 54 -8.62 0.35 6.37
C TRP A 54 -9.50 0.34 5.12
N ILE A 55 -9.40 1.39 4.30
CA ILE A 55 -10.15 1.55 3.05
C ILE A 55 -9.16 1.80 1.91
N SER A 56 -9.30 1.04 0.82
CA SER A 56 -8.49 1.28 -0.36
C SER A 56 -8.88 2.60 -1.02
N LYS A 57 -7.93 3.52 -1.17
CA LYS A 57 -8.12 4.71 -2.02
C LYS A 57 -8.24 4.41 -3.52
N ARG A 58 -8.11 3.15 -3.94
CA ARG A 58 -8.37 2.73 -5.33
C ARG A 58 -9.84 2.43 -5.59
N ASP A 59 -10.51 1.90 -4.57
CA ASP A 59 -11.92 1.52 -4.62
C ASP A 59 -12.43 1.32 -3.19
N GLU A 60 -13.39 2.12 -2.76
CA GLU A 60 -13.90 2.14 -1.38
C GLU A 60 -14.64 0.85 -0.98
N ARG A 61 -15.02 0.02 -1.95
CA ARG A 61 -15.62 -1.31 -1.71
C ARG A 61 -14.57 -2.28 -1.15
N ILE A 62 -13.28 -1.99 -1.36
CA ILE A 62 -12.17 -2.79 -0.85
C ILE A 62 -11.78 -2.26 0.52
N ARG A 63 -12.18 -3.02 1.54
CA ARG A 63 -12.00 -2.67 2.95
C ARG A 63 -11.44 -3.86 3.71
N LEU A 64 -10.62 -3.59 4.71
CA LEU A 64 -10.05 -4.60 5.60
C LEU A 64 -9.93 -4.07 7.02
N PRO A 65 -10.19 -4.88 8.06
CA PRO A 65 -9.72 -4.58 9.41
C PRO A 65 -8.20 -4.32 9.43
N PHE A 66 -7.72 -3.39 10.26
CA PHE A 66 -6.29 -3.02 10.27
C PHE A 66 -5.34 -4.19 10.59
N ASP A 67 -5.74 -5.14 11.43
CA ASP A 67 -4.98 -6.35 11.74
C ASP A 67 -4.81 -7.28 10.52
N ARG A 68 -5.73 -7.21 9.56
CA ARG A 68 -5.69 -7.87 8.25
C ARG A 68 -5.01 -7.02 7.18
N ALA A 69 -5.06 -5.70 7.28
CA ALA A 69 -4.43 -4.79 6.31
C ALA A 69 -2.95 -4.52 6.61
N THR A 70 -2.52 -4.71 7.86
CA THR A 70 -1.17 -4.37 8.34
C THR A 70 -0.53 -5.50 9.14
N PHE A 71 0.77 -5.39 9.38
CA PHE A 71 1.50 -6.17 10.37
C PHE A 71 2.54 -5.30 11.06
N VAL A 72 2.96 -5.68 12.27
CA VAL A 72 4.08 -5.07 12.97
C VAL A 72 5.31 -5.95 12.74
N ALA A 73 6.35 -5.40 12.14
CA ALA A 73 7.60 -6.13 11.93
C ALA A 73 8.45 -6.14 13.21
N THR A 74 9.57 -6.87 13.18
CA THR A 74 10.47 -7.03 14.33
C THR A 74 11.15 -5.73 14.75
N ASP A 75 11.19 -4.73 13.86
CA ASP A 75 11.68 -3.38 14.14
C ASP A 75 10.64 -2.50 14.89
N GLY A 76 9.44 -3.02 15.16
CA GLY A 76 8.34 -2.30 15.80
C GLY A 76 7.54 -1.41 14.86
N ILE A 77 7.89 -1.34 13.57
CA ILE A 77 7.19 -0.52 12.58
C ILE A 77 5.99 -1.31 12.03
N ARG A 78 4.86 -0.62 11.91
CA ARG A 78 3.65 -1.16 11.29
C ARG A 78 3.69 -0.91 9.79
N TYR A 79 3.64 -1.98 9.01
CA TYR A 79 3.64 -1.95 7.55
C TYR A 79 2.29 -2.41 7.00
N LEU A 80 1.94 -1.94 5.80
CA LEU A 80 0.89 -2.58 5.01
C LEU A 80 1.30 -4.00 4.67
N ARG A 81 0.32 -4.91 4.67
CA ARG A 81 0.54 -6.29 4.22
C ARG A 81 0.97 -6.30 2.75
N PRO A 82 1.83 -7.24 2.33
CA PRO A 82 2.37 -7.24 0.97
C PRO A 82 1.28 -7.32 -0.11
N GLU A 83 0.24 -8.13 0.08
CA GLU A 83 -0.91 -8.23 -0.82
C GLU A 83 -1.68 -6.91 -0.96
N VAL A 84 -1.81 -6.14 0.12
CA VAL A 84 -2.45 -4.82 0.11
C VAL A 84 -1.60 -3.80 -0.66
N SER A 85 -0.28 -3.85 -0.46
CA SER A 85 0.68 -3.02 -1.22
C SER A 85 0.67 -3.35 -2.71
N LEU A 86 0.59 -4.64 -3.09
CA LEU A 86 0.49 -5.06 -4.49
C LEU A 86 -0.83 -4.62 -5.14
N HIS A 87 -1.95 -4.71 -4.42
CA HIS A 87 -3.23 -4.17 -4.88
C HIS A 87 -3.12 -2.67 -5.26
N MET A 88 -2.43 -1.88 -4.43
CA MET A 88 -2.21 -0.46 -4.69
C MET A 88 -1.34 -0.20 -5.94
N LYS A 89 -0.38 -1.09 -6.20
CA LYS A 89 0.58 -1.03 -7.32
C LYS A 89 -0.01 -1.48 -8.64
N ALA A 90 -0.95 -2.42 -8.61
CA ALA A 90 -1.61 -2.96 -9.81
C ALA A 90 -2.21 -1.86 -10.70
N LYS A 91 -2.62 -0.71 -10.15
CA LYS A 91 -3.13 0.41 -10.98
C LYS A 91 -2.10 0.97 -11.97
N LEU A 92 -0.81 0.92 -11.65
CA LEU A 92 0.23 1.60 -12.43
C LEU A 92 0.96 0.68 -13.41
N LEU A 93 1.03 -0.62 -13.13
CA LEU A 93 1.63 -1.65 -13.98
C LEU A 93 2.99 -1.23 -14.57
N ARG A 94 3.87 -0.67 -13.74
CA ARG A 94 5.24 -0.31 -14.15
C ARG A 94 6.11 -1.55 -14.07
N SER A 95 7.20 -1.61 -14.81
CA SER A 95 8.14 -2.75 -14.77
C SER A 95 8.65 -3.06 -13.35
N LYS A 96 8.82 -2.04 -12.49
CA LYS A 96 9.19 -2.26 -11.08
C LYS A 96 8.07 -2.89 -10.25
N ASP A 97 6.81 -2.64 -10.59
CA ASP A 97 5.68 -3.24 -9.88
C ASP A 97 5.56 -4.74 -10.23
N ASP A 98 5.94 -5.17 -11.45
CA ASP A 98 6.04 -6.59 -11.81
C ASP A 98 7.13 -7.30 -10.98
N VAL A 99 8.29 -6.65 -10.80
CA VAL A 99 9.37 -7.16 -9.94
C VAL A 99 8.91 -7.29 -8.48
N ASP A 100 8.15 -6.31 -7.99
CA ASP A 100 7.55 -6.38 -6.65
C ASP A 100 6.55 -7.53 -6.53
N LEU A 101 5.72 -7.78 -7.55
CA LEU A 101 4.82 -8.94 -7.58
C LEU A 101 5.61 -10.25 -7.51
N ASP A 102 6.56 -10.45 -8.43
CA ASP A 102 7.31 -11.71 -8.55
C ASP A 102 8.08 -12.06 -7.28
N SER A 103 8.70 -11.07 -6.64
CA SER A 103 9.43 -11.25 -5.38
C SER A 103 8.51 -11.52 -4.19
N THR A 104 7.29 -11.00 -4.20
CA THR A 104 6.34 -11.12 -3.09
C THR A 104 5.48 -12.39 -3.16
N LEU A 105 5.11 -12.85 -4.37
CA LEU A 105 4.21 -13.99 -4.57
C LEU A 105 4.59 -15.29 -3.83
N PRO A 106 5.89 -15.65 -3.70
CA PRO A 106 6.29 -16.83 -2.92
C PRO A 106 5.99 -16.71 -1.42
N LEU A 107 5.92 -15.48 -0.90
CA LEU A 107 5.73 -15.18 0.53
C LEU A 107 4.25 -15.12 0.93
N LEU A 108 3.35 -14.96 -0.04
CA LEU A 108 1.92 -14.86 0.20
C LEU A 108 1.31 -16.22 0.57
N ARG A 109 0.42 -16.19 1.57
CA ARG A 109 -0.41 -17.33 1.95
C ARG A 109 -1.54 -17.52 0.93
N PRO A 110 -2.14 -18.72 0.83
CA PRO A 110 -3.20 -18.99 -0.14
C PRO A 110 -4.33 -17.96 -0.13
N GLU A 111 -4.81 -17.61 1.07
CA GLU A 111 -5.90 -16.65 1.25
C GLU A 111 -5.51 -15.21 0.85
N ASP A 112 -4.23 -14.85 0.97
CA ASP A 112 -3.72 -13.52 0.62
C ASP A 112 -3.59 -13.40 -0.91
N VAL A 113 -3.23 -14.50 -1.61
CA VAL A 113 -3.27 -14.59 -3.07
C VAL A 113 -4.69 -14.52 -3.60
N ASP A 114 -5.64 -15.23 -2.97
CA ASP A 114 -7.07 -15.18 -3.33
C ASP A 114 -7.62 -13.76 -3.17
N TRP A 115 -7.29 -13.09 -2.06
CA TRP A 115 -7.70 -11.71 -1.81
C TRP A 115 -7.14 -10.76 -2.88
N LEU A 116 -5.83 -10.79 -3.15
CA LEU A 116 -5.19 -9.93 -4.15
C LEU A 116 -5.79 -10.12 -5.55
N ARG A 117 -6.01 -11.38 -5.95
CA ARG A 117 -6.66 -11.68 -7.23
C ARG A 117 -8.07 -11.10 -7.29
N GLY A 118 -8.85 -11.28 -6.22
CA GLY A 118 -10.21 -10.76 -6.12
C GLY A 118 -10.28 -9.23 -6.24
N THR A 119 -9.39 -8.51 -5.56
CA THR A 119 -9.38 -7.05 -5.58
C THR A 119 -8.88 -6.47 -6.91
N ILE A 120 -7.89 -7.12 -7.55
CA ILE A 120 -7.47 -6.75 -8.89
C ILE A 120 -8.59 -7.01 -9.88
N ALA A 121 -9.24 -8.17 -9.85
CA ALA A 121 -10.33 -8.48 -10.79
C ALA A 121 -11.53 -7.51 -10.64
N LEU A 122 -11.81 -7.05 -9.42
CA LEU A 122 -12.85 -6.07 -9.14
C LEU A 122 -12.58 -4.69 -9.76
N THR A 123 -11.30 -4.28 -9.80
CA THR A 123 -10.90 -2.93 -10.22
C THR A 123 -10.36 -2.89 -11.65
N GLN A 124 -9.78 -3.99 -12.12
CA GLN A 124 -9.07 -4.14 -13.40
C GLN A 124 -9.24 -5.59 -13.91
N PRO A 125 -10.40 -5.95 -14.48
CA PRO A 125 -10.72 -7.33 -14.85
C PRO A 125 -9.80 -7.93 -15.95
N ASP A 126 -9.16 -7.08 -16.75
CA ASP A 126 -8.25 -7.49 -17.83
C ASP A 126 -6.76 -7.39 -17.43
N HIS A 127 -6.46 -7.25 -16.14
CA HIS A 127 -5.10 -7.03 -15.66
C HIS A 127 -4.20 -8.27 -15.86
N PRO A 128 -2.98 -8.12 -16.41
CA PRO A 128 -2.13 -9.27 -16.75
C PRO A 128 -1.71 -10.10 -15.52
N TRP A 129 -1.61 -9.49 -14.33
CA TRP A 129 -1.33 -10.23 -13.09
C TRP A 129 -2.39 -11.28 -12.75
N LEU A 130 -3.62 -11.17 -13.26
CA LEU A 130 -4.65 -12.17 -12.98
C LEU A 130 -4.24 -13.57 -13.48
N ALA A 131 -3.60 -13.66 -14.64
CA ALA A 131 -3.08 -14.91 -15.16
C ALA A 131 -1.97 -15.50 -14.26
N VAL A 132 -1.06 -14.64 -13.80
CA VAL A 132 0.03 -15.02 -12.88
C VAL A 132 -0.52 -15.51 -11.54
N LEU A 133 -1.52 -14.81 -10.99
CA LEU A 133 -2.18 -15.16 -9.74
C LEU A 133 -2.94 -16.49 -9.87
N ASP A 134 -3.64 -16.73 -10.98
CA ASP A 134 -4.32 -18.01 -11.22
C ASP A 134 -3.35 -19.19 -11.37
N GLN A 135 -2.16 -18.95 -11.96
CA GLN A 135 -1.09 -19.94 -11.97
C GLN A 135 -0.58 -20.23 -10.55
N ARG A 136 -0.36 -19.19 -9.74
CA ARG A 136 0.09 -19.33 -8.34
C ARG A 136 -0.91 -20.12 -7.50
N ARG A 137 -2.20 -19.80 -7.58
CA ARG A 137 -3.30 -20.52 -6.88
C ARG A 137 -3.33 -21.99 -7.25
N SER A 138 -3.19 -22.30 -8.54
CA SER A 138 -3.16 -23.67 -9.05
C SER A 138 -1.98 -24.46 -8.48
N THR A 139 -0.81 -23.83 -8.35
CA THR A 139 0.39 -24.44 -7.76
C THR A 139 0.23 -24.70 -6.27
N ILE A 140 -0.33 -23.75 -5.51
CA ILE A 140 -0.64 -23.92 -4.09
C ILE A 140 -1.58 -25.10 -3.86
N ARG A 141 -2.65 -25.20 -4.67
CA ARG A 141 -3.62 -26.31 -4.56
C ARG A 141 -2.99 -27.67 -4.82
N ARG A 142 -2.06 -27.77 -5.78
CA ARG A 142 -1.33 -29.02 -6.08
C ARG A 142 -0.31 -29.40 -5.01
N GLY A 143 0.27 -28.42 -4.32
CA GLY A 143 1.28 -28.64 -3.27
C GLY A 143 0.71 -28.89 -1.87
N SER A 144 -0.60 -28.72 -1.68
CA SER A 144 -1.25 -29.01 -0.39
C SER A 144 -1.42 -30.53 -0.23
N PRO A 145 -0.91 -31.18 0.84
CA PRO A 145 -1.16 -32.59 1.08
C PRO A 145 -2.67 -32.83 1.25
N PRO A 146 -3.21 -33.99 0.84
CA PRO A 146 -4.62 -34.30 1.07
C PRO A 146 -4.91 -34.23 2.57
N HIS A 147 -5.96 -33.49 2.95
CA HIS A 147 -6.49 -33.51 4.31
C HIS A 147 -6.88 -34.95 4.66
N VAL A 148 -6.10 -35.59 5.54
CA VAL A 148 -6.51 -36.84 6.20
C VAL A 148 -7.37 -36.42 7.39
N GLU A 149 -8.69 -36.58 7.27
CA GLU A 149 -9.59 -36.51 8.42
C GLU A 149 -9.21 -37.63 9.41
N ARG A 150 -9.12 -37.28 10.69
CA ARG A 150 -8.99 -38.23 11.81
C ARG A 150 -10.34 -38.41 12.49
#